data_AF-A0A815FQG0-F1
#
_entry.id   AF-A0A815FQG0-F1
#
_cell.length_a   1.000
_cell.length_b   1.000
_cell.length_c   1.000
_cell.angle_alpha   90.00
_cell.angle_beta   90.00
_cell.angle_gamma   90.00
#
_symmetry.space_group_name_H-M   'P 1'
#
loop_
_entity.id
_entity.type
_entity.pdbx_description
1 polymer ?
#
loop_
_entity_poly.entity_id
_entity_poly.type
_entity_poly.pdbx_seq_one_letter_code
_entity_poly.pdbx_strand_id
1 'polypeptide(L)'
;MVSSDFLLRAVDSFLNNAGRTDICVLRELIQDYLKDIKISHDIEFIKESIKADILEKFAIEKNRSSLLRDHFLYSFSVPLSEQNNRNNDKFDNVASYRHLGTPARAAKRNIDMTEHFSDDSTDSGKRINKRWKEHIDERKEKFMELKDTFNLTDASIAAIGQYLRKYKTFFSWHQTRQLRKKLNTKFAIKLTESGDAAYVDFAYAITTAIYVAESSLKKQDSLKNLNKLEKLTCRISMDGILVGNKHIIAMWVNSVDGGVETQTAKLLVPLGVFQVTHESNEIIKNVIPAHFREQIKALKFVHYNGRDILVTKFVEGDMMNFVYIMGLAGFNSNHPCVWCTVSKEDLKQPDLTSCYDTGKKARSLFEQKMCLKDVGAKGKKTADYLLGYKCTPVFDDLFDFSDYVIDTLHMKLRVYDYILDGILSRASQQTSYGQAHIQEMEKKIEILNEYVKEKIGKRVWFNYGEEEKTISRADKAKGIRINGKLGGDLQDILFESFPYDKILKEPYENDARNIVARFQGILRVLKKPKQIRRNIDLKKLRVEFLDKWNKSNLRTGVTPYIHSIGNHVFEFDEKVDLKSFNMQGVEKGNDRLSRLYFSSTNPAKKPILTLM
;
A
#
# COMPACT_ATOMS: atom_id res chain seq x y z
N MET A 1 19.47 26.86 -19.42
CA MET A 1 19.84 26.41 -18.05
C MET A 1 18.62 25.79 -17.39
N VAL A 2 18.78 24.95 -16.36
CA VAL A 2 17.65 24.64 -15.45
C VAL A 2 17.53 25.85 -14.52
N SER A 3 16.34 26.43 -14.40
CA SER A 3 16.11 27.58 -13.50
C SER A 3 16.16 27.13 -12.04
N SER A 4 16.58 28.02 -11.13
CA SER A 4 16.43 27.77 -9.68
C SER A 4 14.95 27.63 -9.29
N ASP A 5 14.06 28.20 -10.10
CA ASP A 5 12.60 28.03 -10.07
C ASP A 5 12.12 26.58 -10.33
N PHE A 6 12.84 25.80 -11.16
CA PHE A 6 12.55 24.37 -11.36
C PHE A 6 13.08 23.52 -10.19
N LEU A 7 14.23 23.90 -9.62
CA LEU A 7 14.75 23.25 -8.40
C LEU A 7 13.83 23.52 -7.21
N LEU A 8 13.33 24.76 -7.04
CA LEU A 8 12.32 25.09 -6.05
C LEU A 8 11.04 24.30 -6.29
N ARG A 9 10.47 24.29 -7.51
CA ARG A 9 9.28 23.48 -7.78
C ARG A 9 9.49 21.96 -7.61
N ALA A 10 10.71 21.45 -7.76
CA ALA A 10 11.05 20.07 -7.41
C ALA A 10 11.08 19.84 -5.88
N VAL A 11 11.56 20.82 -5.11
CA VAL A 11 11.54 20.83 -3.64
C VAL A 11 10.13 21.05 -3.09
N ASP A 12 9.32 21.92 -3.69
CA ASP A 12 7.91 22.13 -3.32
C ASP A 12 7.06 20.91 -3.68
N SER A 13 7.32 20.25 -4.81
CA SER A 13 6.71 18.96 -5.14
C SER A 13 7.12 17.86 -4.16
N PHE A 14 8.31 17.95 -3.57
CA PHE A 14 8.75 17.06 -2.49
C PHE A 14 8.02 17.40 -1.18
N LEU A 15 8.04 18.66 -0.74
CA LEU A 15 7.39 19.17 0.47
C LEU A 15 5.88 18.88 0.49
N ASN A 16 5.16 19.23 -0.58
CA ASN A 16 3.70 19.07 -0.66
C ASN A 16 3.23 17.62 -0.76
N ASN A 17 4.12 16.66 -1.10
CA ASN A 17 3.79 15.23 -1.14
C ASN A 17 4.37 14.42 0.03
N ALA A 18 5.32 14.95 0.80
CA ALA A 18 6.11 14.19 1.78
C ALA A 18 5.80 14.53 3.25
N GLY A 19 4.61 14.14 3.73
CA GLY A 19 4.26 14.21 5.17
C GLY A 19 5.11 13.30 6.11
N ARG A 20 6.20 12.69 5.62
CA ARG A 20 7.14 11.81 6.35
C ARG A 20 8.57 11.81 5.77
N THR A 21 9.07 12.91 5.22
CA THR A 21 10.50 13.01 4.87
C THR A 21 11.11 14.26 5.49
N ASP A 22 11.76 14.07 6.62
CA ASP A 22 12.49 15.13 7.30
C ASP A 22 13.66 15.61 6.42
N ILE A 23 13.68 16.92 6.17
CA ILE A 23 14.76 17.59 5.44
C ILE A 23 16.09 17.47 6.19
N CYS A 24 16.09 17.37 7.53
CA CYS A 24 17.30 17.10 8.31
C CYS A 24 17.90 15.74 7.95
N VAL A 25 17.08 14.68 7.81
CA VAL A 25 17.56 13.34 7.43
C VAL A 25 18.08 13.30 5.99
N LEU A 26 17.40 13.96 5.03
CA LEU A 26 17.90 14.03 3.66
C LEU A 26 19.19 14.88 3.57
N ARG A 27 19.27 15.97 4.34
CA ARG A 27 20.45 16.82 4.51
C ARG A 27 21.60 16.05 5.13
N GLU A 28 21.37 15.25 6.15
CA GLU A 28 22.38 14.44 6.84
C GLU A 28 22.90 13.31 5.96
N LEU A 29 22.03 12.61 5.22
CA LEU A 29 22.46 11.63 4.22
C LEU A 29 23.29 12.25 3.08
N ILE A 30 22.95 13.47 2.64
CA ILE A 30 23.75 14.22 1.67
C ILE A 30 25.07 14.70 2.30
N GLN A 31 25.06 15.16 3.56
CA GLN A 31 26.27 15.57 4.27
C GLN A 31 27.22 14.39 4.52
N ASP A 32 26.72 13.22 4.92
CA ASP A 32 27.52 12.03 5.13
C ASP A 32 28.07 11.50 3.81
N TYR A 33 27.27 11.47 2.75
CA TYR A 33 27.75 11.19 1.39
C TYR A 33 28.88 12.15 0.96
N LEU A 34 28.81 13.44 1.32
CA LEU A 34 29.84 14.44 1.00
C LEU A 34 31.09 14.36 1.91
N LYS A 35 30.92 14.04 3.21
CA LYS A 35 32.03 13.74 4.14
C LYS A 35 32.84 12.55 3.63
N ASP A 36 32.16 11.51 3.13
CA ASP A 36 32.73 10.29 2.54
C ASP A 36 33.55 10.52 1.25
N ILE A 37 33.56 11.74 0.71
CA ILE A 37 34.40 12.16 -0.43
C ILE A 37 35.45 13.22 -0.03
N LYS A 38 35.63 13.45 1.28
CA LYS A 38 36.57 14.42 1.88
C LYS A 38 36.36 15.89 1.43
N ILE A 39 35.16 16.24 0.98
CA ILE A 39 34.84 17.63 0.60
C ILE A 39 34.43 18.42 1.84
N SER A 40 35.40 18.80 2.68
CA SER A 40 35.13 19.61 3.89
C SER A 40 34.86 21.07 3.56
N HIS A 41 35.65 21.67 2.66
CA HIS A 41 35.62 23.11 2.41
C HIS A 41 34.37 23.61 1.66
N ASP A 42 33.85 22.85 0.68
CA ASP A 42 32.65 23.29 -0.05
C ASP A 42 31.37 23.17 0.78
N ILE A 43 31.33 22.40 1.88
CA ILE A 43 30.10 22.22 2.67
C ILE A 43 29.64 23.55 3.29
N GLU A 44 30.54 24.36 3.85
CA GLU A 44 30.19 25.71 4.35
C GLU A 44 29.79 26.64 3.20
N PHE A 45 30.52 26.60 2.07
CA PHE A 45 30.19 27.42 0.92
C PHE A 45 28.80 27.08 0.33
N ILE A 46 28.45 25.79 0.26
CA ILE A 46 27.14 25.32 -0.19
C ILE A 46 26.05 25.67 0.84
N LYS A 47 26.30 25.51 2.15
CA LYS A 47 25.37 25.92 3.22
C LYS A 47 25.01 27.40 3.07
N GLU A 48 26.00 28.29 3.09
CA GLU A 48 25.76 29.74 3.03
C GLU A 48 25.21 30.17 1.67
N SER A 49 25.61 29.53 0.56
CA SER A 49 24.98 29.78 -0.76
C SER A 49 23.49 29.42 -0.77
N ILE A 50 23.11 28.23 -0.30
CA ILE A 50 21.70 27.79 -0.26
C ILE A 50 20.89 28.67 0.70
N LYS A 51 21.45 28.99 1.86
CA LYS A 51 20.85 29.86 2.88
C LYS A 51 20.66 31.29 2.35
N ALA A 52 21.61 31.83 1.59
CA ALA A 52 21.47 33.12 0.90
C ALA A 52 20.38 33.07 -0.18
N ASP A 53 20.39 32.06 -1.06
CA ASP A 53 19.38 31.88 -2.13
C ASP A 53 17.96 31.78 -1.54
N ILE A 54 17.80 31.13 -0.37
CA ILE A 54 16.54 31.05 0.38
C ILE A 54 16.18 32.41 1.00
N LEU A 55 17.11 33.10 1.68
CA LEU A 55 16.83 34.37 2.36
C LEU A 55 16.52 35.51 1.37
N GLU A 56 17.24 35.58 0.25
CA GLU A 56 16.97 36.53 -0.83
C GLU A 56 15.57 36.31 -1.42
N LYS A 57 15.19 35.05 -1.68
CA LYS A 57 13.86 34.74 -2.20
C LYS A 57 12.75 34.94 -1.18
N PHE A 58 12.98 34.65 0.11
CA PHE A 58 12.05 35.03 1.18
C PHE A 58 11.87 36.55 1.25
N ALA A 59 12.91 37.35 1.02
CA ALA A 59 12.78 38.81 0.95
C ALA A 59 11.98 39.26 -0.29
N ILE A 60 12.21 38.65 -1.46
CA ILE A 60 11.46 38.90 -2.70
C ILE A 60 9.98 38.51 -2.54
N GLU A 61 9.67 37.37 -1.92
CA GLU A 61 8.29 36.93 -1.66
C GLU A 61 7.62 37.78 -0.58
N LYS A 62 8.34 38.21 0.47
CA LYS A 62 7.82 39.17 1.45
C LYS A 62 7.45 40.49 0.78
N ASN A 63 8.28 40.99 -0.15
CA ASN A 63 8.00 42.18 -0.96
C ASN A 63 6.93 41.98 -2.05
N ARG A 64 6.63 40.74 -2.46
CA ARG A 64 5.43 40.43 -3.26
C ARG A 64 4.17 40.34 -2.40
N SER A 65 4.29 39.88 -1.15
CA SER A 65 3.16 39.75 -0.22
C SER A 65 2.67 41.09 0.33
N SER A 66 3.53 42.11 0.41
CA SER A 66 3.14 43.47 0.79
C SER A 66 2.30 44.19 -0.28
N LEU A 67 2.36 43.75 -1.54
CA LEU A 67 1.51 44.23 -2.63
C LEU A 67 0.13 43.53 -2.70
N LEU A 68 -0.18 42.62 -1.77
CA LEU A 68 -1.42 41.85 -1.74
C LEU A 68 -2.01 41.78 -0.31
N ARG A 69 -1.99 42.90 0.42
CA ARG A 69 -2.49 42.99 1.82
C ARG A 69 -3.41 44.18 2.11
N ASP A 70 -4.38 44.41 1.24
CA ASP A 70 -5.66 45.01 1.65
C ASP A 70 -6.71 43.91 1.87
N HIS A 71 -6.59 43.21 3.01
CA HIS A 71 -7.67 42.74 3.90
C HIS A 71 -7.14 41.73 4.94
N PHE A 72 -7.82 41.68 6.10
CA PHE A 72 -7.58 40.78 7.23
C PHE A 72 -6.20 40.82 7.89
N LEU A 73 -6.00 41.89 8.67
CA LEU A 73 -5.20 41.84 9.90
C LEU A 73 -5.88 40.93 10.94
N TYR A 74 -5.13 40.01 11.53
CA TYR A 74 -5.26 39.67 12.95
C TYR A 74 -3.86 39.41 13.52
N SER A 75 -3.59 39.97 14.68
CA SER A 75 -2.27 40.00 15.29
C SER A 75 -2.00 38.82 16.22
N PHE A 76 -0.78 38.31 16.18
CA PHE A 76 -0.18 37.59 17.30
C PHE A 76 1.18 38.23 17.62
N SER A 77 1.20 39.03 18.68
CA SER A 77 2.42 39.53 19.30
C SER A 77 2.91 38.53 20.35
N VAL A 78 4.20 38.23 20.31
CA VAL A 78 4.90 37.51 21.39
C VAL A 78 6.00 38.46 21.88
N PRO A 79 6.04 38.80 23.19
CA PRO A 79 7.04 39.72 23.71
C PRO A 79 8.42 39.06 23.79
N LEU A 80 9.45 39.80 23.36
CA LEU A 80 10.84 39.49 23.69
C LEU A 80 11.19 40.18 25.02
N SER A 81 11.47 39.39 26.06
CA SER A 81 12.21 39.86 27.23
C SER A 81 13.70 39.64 26.98
N GLU A 82 14.40 40.72 26.63
CA GLU A 82 15.87 40.76 26.62
C GLU A 82 16.44 40.70 28.06
N GLN A 83 17.78 40.80 28.15
CA GLN A 83 18.56 41.19 29.32
C GLN A 83 18.81 40.05 30.35
N ASN A 84 20.00 39.91 30.96
CA ASN A 84 21.32 40.56 30.80
C ASN A 84 22.37 39.73 31.62
N ASN A 85 23.71 39.90 31.62
CA ASN A 85 24.61 40.94 31.09
C ASN A 85 26.10 40.49 31.13
N ARG A 86 27.00 41.34 30.58
CA ARG A 86 28.44 41.57 30.97
C ARG A 86 29.44 40.42 30.73
N ASN A 87 30.74 40.64 30.42
CA ASN A 87 31.59 41.80 30.07
C ASN A 87 32.90 41.21 29.46
N ASN A 88 33.89 41.87 28.85
CA ASN A 88 34.34 43.25 28.50
C ASN A 88 35.32 43.06 27.28
N ASP A 89 36.08 43.96 26.64
CA ASP A 89 36.41 45.42 26.59
C ASP A 89 37.21 45.61 25.25
N LYS A 90 37.45 46.75 24.58
CA LYS A 90 37.03 48.18 24.68
C LYS A 90 37.31 48.88 23.31
N PHE A 91 37.11 50.21 23.25
CA PHE A 91 37.59 51.28 22.32
C PHE A 91 38.48 50.91 21.09
N ASP A 92 38.20 51.36 19.85
CA ASP A 92 38.18 52.76 19.30
C ASP A 92 39.57 53.42 19.14
N ASN A 93 39.89 54.23 18.12
CA ASN A 93 39.27 54.54 16.80
C ASN A 93 40.30 55.33 15.93
N VAL A 94 39.90 55.81 14.74
CA VAL A 94 40.49 56.87 13.88
C VAL A 94 41.67 56.50 12.95
N ALA A 95 41.31 56.33 11.66
CA ALA A 95 41.90 56.85 10.41
C ALA A 95 43.40 57.30 10.34
N SER A 96 44.11 57.10 9.21
CA SER A 96 43.77 57.69 7.89
C SER A 96 44.66 57.22 6.71
N TYR A 97 44.37 57.69 5.48
CA TYR A 97 44.97 57.26 4.20
C TYR A 97 46.25 58.03 3.78
N ARG A 98 47.27 57.36 3.20
CA ARG A 98 47.59 57.39 1.73
C ARG A 98 48.86 56.60 1.30
N HIS A 99 48.95 56.37 -0.02
CA HIS A 99 49.97 55.67 -0.83
C HIS A 99 51.45 55.92 -0.49
N LEU A 100 52.38 55.00 -0.77
CA LEU A 100 53.11 54.86 -2.05
C LEU A 100 53.96 53.57 -2.13
N GLY A 101 54.41 53.16 -3.33
CA GLY A 101 55.59 52.28 -3.53
C GLY A 101 55.38 50.87 -4.12
N THR A 102 55.69 50.71 -5.42
CA THR A 102 56.00 49.43 -6.11
C THR A 102 57.55 49.25 -6.21
N PRO A 103 58.18 48.23 -6.86
CA PRO A 103 57.68 47.06 -7.61
C PRO A 103 58.42 45.70 -7.33
N ALA A 104 58.08 44.59 -8.03
CA ALA A 104 59.05 43.82 -8.87
C ALA A 104 58.54 42.45 -9.45
N ARG A 105 58.88 42.29 -10.74
CA ARG A 105 58.85 41.13 -11.67
C ARG A 105 58.91 39.66 -11.17
N ALA A 106 57.89 38.90 -11.59
CA ALA A 106 57.92 37.80 -12.58
C ALA A 106 58.92 36.61 -12.53
N ALA A 107 58.37 35.39 -12.66
CA ALA A 107 58.99 34.24 -13.35
C ALA A 107 57.92 33.35 -14.02
N LYS A 108 58.17 32.87 -15.25
CA LYS A 108 57.36 31.84 -15.93
C LYS A 108 57.93 30.45 -15.65
N ARG A 109 57.07 29.46 -15.39
CA ARG A 109 57.31 28.05 -15.77
C ARG A 109 56.00 27.40 -16.20
N ASN A 110 55.94 26.95 -17.46
CA ASN A 110 55.04 25.87 -17.83
C ASN A 110 55.67 24.57 -17.35
N ILE A 111 54.88 23.64 -16.84
CA ILE A 111 55.25 22.23 -16.76
C ILE A 111 54.10 21.46 -17.39
N ASP A 112 54.39 20.81 -18.51
CA ASP A 112 53.51 19.84 -19.16
C ASP A 112 53.87 18.46 -18.62
N MET A 113 52.87 17.61 -18.32
CA MET A 113 53.09 16.25 -17.81
C MET A 113 52.16 15.24 -18.47
N THR A 114 52.37 15.03 -19.77
CA THR A 114 51.97 13.80 -20.44
C THR A 114 52.96 12.68 -20.09
N GLU A 115 52.83 12.07 -18.90
CA GLU A 115 53.53 10.83 -18.60
C GLU A 115 52.76 9.62 -19.13
N HIS A 116 53.35 8.91 -20.10
CA HIS A 116 52.88 7.59 -20.51
C HIS A 116 53.21 6.57 -19.42
N PHE A 117 52.19 6.11 -18.69
CA PHE A 117 52.31 4.89 -17.90
C PHE A 117 52.38 3.68 -18.83
N SER A 118 53.59 3.15 -19.02
CA SER A 118 53.84 1.83 -19.62
C SER A 118 53.32 0.71 -18.72
N ASP A 119 52.91 -0.39 -19.33
CA ASP A 119 52.30 -1.53 -18.63
C ASP A 119 53.35 -2.36 -17.88
N ASP A 120 53.40 -2.24 -16.54
CA ASP A 120 54.24 -3.10 -15.69
C ASP A 120 53.42 -3.65 -14.51
N SER A 121 52.74 -4.77 -14.75
CA SER A 121 51.51 -5.13 -14.04
C SER A 121 51.73 -5.99 -12.78
N THR A 122 52.34 -5.39 -11.76
CA THR A 122 52.49 -6.00 -10.42
C THR A 122 51.15 -6.42 -9.79
N ASP A 123 51.14 -7.54 -9.04
CA ASP A 123 49.92 -8.10 -8.44
C ASP A 123 49.30 -7.17 -7.37
N SER A 124 50.12 -6.36 -6.70
CA SER A 124 49.67 -5.29 -5.81
C SER A 124 48.79 -4.26 -6.53
N GLY A 125 49.20 -3.81 -7.73
CA GLY A 125 48.40 -2.90 -8.57
C GLY A 125 47.07 -3.50 -8.99
N LYS A 126 47.05 -4.80 -9.35
CA LYS A 126 45.82 -5.54 -9.67
C LYS A 126 44.88 -5.63 -8.47
N ARG A 127 45.39 -5.91 -7.27
CA ARG A 127 44.60 -5.93 -6.01
C ARG A 127 44.06 -4.56 -5.61
N ILE A 128 44.85 -3.49 -5.74
CA ILE A 128 44.42 -2.12 -5.44
C ILE A 128 43.29 -1.68 -6.39
N ASN A 129 43.47 -1.89 -7.70
CA ASN A 129 42.43 -1.58 -8.69
C ASN A 129 41.15 -2.41 -8.49
N LYS A 130 41.26 -3.69 -8.10
CA LYS A 130 40.11 -4.51 -7.72
C LYS A 130 39.34 -3.91 -6.53
N ARG A 131 40.03 -3.60 -5.42
CA ARG A 131 39.42 -3.04 -4.21
C ARG A 131 38.78 -1.67 -4.43
N TRP A 132 39.40 -0.81 -5.24
CA TRP A 132 38.82 0.47 -5.65
C TRP A 132 37.55 0.28 -6.49
N LYS A 133 37.56 -0.67 -7.43
CA LYS A 133 36.40 -0.98 -8.29
C LYS A 133 35.23 -1.56 -7.49
N GLU A 134 35.51 -2.40 -6.50
CA GLU A 134 34.53 -2.95 -5.56
C GLU A 134 33.86 -1.85 -4.72
N HIS A 135 34.64 -0.97 -4.09
CA HIS A 135 34.12 0.16 -3.31
C HIS A 135 33.33 1.18 -4.17
N ILE A 136 33.74 1.38 -5.43
CA ILE A 136 32.99 2.20 -6.40
C ILE A 136 31.64 1.55 -6.77
N ASP A 137 31.58 0.22 -6.94
CA ASP A 137 30.33 -0.49 -7.23
C ASP A 137 29.41 -0.58 -6.00
N GLU A 138 29.94 -0.68 -4.78
CA GLU A 138 29.18 -0.57 -3.53
C GLU A 138 28.51 0.82 -3.40
N ARG A 139 29.25 1.91 -3.62
CA ARG A 139 28.71 3.28 -3.61
C ARG A 139 27.60 3.50 -4.65
N LYS A 140 27.69 2.81 -5.78
CA LYS A 140 26.66 2.84 -6.84
C LYS A 140 25.40 2.06 -6.47
N GLU A 141 25.54 0.88 -5.85
CA GLU A 141 24.37 0.11 -5.37
C GLU A 141 23.66 0.85 -4.22
N LYS A 142 24.41 1.44 -3.26
CA LYS A 142 23.86 2.34 -2.23
C LYS A 142 23.12 3.57 -2.80
N PHE A 143 23.62 4.17 -3.89
CA PHE A 143 22.92 5.28 -4.55
C PHE A 143 21.59 4.85 -5.18
N MET A 144 21.52 3.65 -5.76
CA MET A 144 20.26 3.09 -6.27
C MET A 144 19.27 2.78 -5.13
N GLU A 145 19.74 2.24 -4.01
CA GLU A 145 18.93 2.04 -2.79
C GLU A 145 18.36 3.37 -2.27
N LEU A 146 19.17 4.42 -2.20
CA LEU A 146 18.74 5.77 -1.80
C LEU A 146 17.69 6.33 -2.78
N LYS A 147 17.92 6.22 -4.11
CA LYS A 147 16.93 6.62 -5.12
C LYS A 147 15.58 5.98 -4.82
N ASP A 148 15.53 4.66 -4.71
CA ASP A 148 14.27 3.92 -4.67
C ASP A 148 13.61 3.95 -3.29
N THR A 149 14.39 4.21 -2.22
CA THR A 149 13.89 4.52 -0.88
C THR A 149 13.19 5.88 -0.82
N PHE A 150 13.78 6.91 -1.42
CA PHE A 150 13.23 8.28 -1.45
C PHE A 150 12.36 8.57 -2.68
N ASN A 151 12.06 7.55 -3.49
CA ASN A 151 11.23 7.63 -4.70
C ASN A 151 11.73 8.71 -5.71
N LEU A 152 13.05 8.93 -5.77
CA LEU A 152 13.63 9.96 -6.63
C LEU A 152 13.38 9.62 -8.11
N THR A 153 12.72 10.54 -8.81
CA THR A 153 12.44 10.41 -10.24
C THR A 153 13.73 10.53 -11.04
N ASP A 154 13.74 10.01 -12.27
CA ASP A 154 14.91 10.14 -13.15
C ASP A 154 15.18 11.60 -13.55
N ALA A 155 14.14 12.45 -13.58
CA ALA A 155 14.27 13.90 -13.77
C ALA A 155 14.87 14.59 -12.52
N SER A 156 14.48 14.15 -11.31
CA SER A 156 15.07 14.60 -10.04
C SER A 156 16.56 14.26 -10.00
N ILE A 157 16.94 13.03 -10.38
CA ILE A 157 18.36 12.62 -10.49
C ILE A 157 19.10 13.43 -11.54
N ALA A 158 18.49 13.71 -12.70
CA ALA A 158 19.11 14.54 -13.74
C ALA A 158 19.35 15.98 -13.26
N ALA A 159 18.42 16.56 -12.49
CA ALA A 159 18.54 17.89 -11.91
C ALA A 159 19.58 17.96 -10.78
N ILE A 160 19.54 17.03 -9.81
CA ILE A 160 20.54 16.88 -8.75
C ILE A 160 21.93 16.68 -9.37
N GLY A 161 22.04 15.79 -10.35
CA GLY A 161 23.28 15.55 -11.07
C GLY A 161 23.77 16.77 -11.85
N GLN A 162 22.88 17.57 -12.44
CA GLN A 162 23.26 18.83 -13.10
C GLN A 162 23.76 19.88 -12.10
N TYR A 163 23.13 20.02 -10.93
CA TYR A 163 23.61 20.89 -9.86
C TYR A 163 24.98 20.43 -9.34
N LEU A 164 25.16 19.13 -9.13
CA LEU A 164 26.39 18.55 -8.60
C LEU A 164 27.52 18.34 -9.63
N ARG A 165 27.31 18.66 -10.92
CA ARG A 165 28.38 18.61 -11.96
C ARG A 165 29.63 19.39 -11.56
N LYS A 166 29.47 20.51 -10.83
CA LYS A 166 30.60 21.32 -10.32
C LYS A 166 31.59 20.50 -9.49
N TYR A 167 31.12 19.51 -8.75
CA TYR A 167 31.91 18.73 -7.79
C TYR A 167 32.47 17.42 -8.36
N LYS A 168 32.17 17.07 -9.62
CA LYS A 168 32.63 15.86 -10.34
C LYS A 168 32.29 14.49 -9.70
N THR A 169 31.65 14.46 -8.52
CA THR A 169 31.48 13.26 -7.69
C THR A 169 30.14 12.53 -7.84
N PHE A 170 29.13 13.16 -8.46
CA PHE A 170 27.80 12.57 -8.60
C PHE A 170 27.64 11.74 -9.88
N PHE A 171 26.89 10.63 -9.80
CA PHE A 171 26.70 9.71 -10.91
C PHE A 171 25.96 10.37 -12.09
N SER A 172 26.48 10.17 -13.31
CA SER A 172 25.81 10.65 -14.51
C SER A 172 24.54 9.84 -14.78
N TRP A 173 23.53 10.46 -15.41
CA TRP A 173 22.29 9.77 -15.77
C TRP A 173 22.55 8.50 -16.62
N HIS A 174 23.60 8.51 -17.46
CA HIS A 174 24.02 7.34 -18.22
C HIS A 174 24.52 6.21 -17.31
N GLN A 175 25.34 6.52 -16.29
CA GLN A 175 25.80 5.54 -15.30
C GLN A 175 24.62 4.98 -14.49
N THR A 176 23.71 5.83 -14.00
CA THR A 176 22.49 5.40 -13.29
C THR A 176 21.65 4.45 -14.13
N ARG A 177 21.50 4.72 -15.43
CA ARG A 177 20.75 3.86 -16.36
C ARG A 177 21.48 2.54 -16.66
N GLN A 178 22.81 2.55 -16.81
CA GLN A 178 23.60 1.32 -16.93
C GLN A 178 23.49 0.46 -15.66
N LEU A 179 23.52 1.07 -14.47
CA LEU A 179 23.42 0.39 -13.18
C LEU A 179 22.05 -0.22 -12.96
N ARG A 180 20.97 0.51 -13.25
CA ARG A 180 19.62 -0.07 -13.28
C ARG A 180 19.56 -1.26 -14.25
N LYS A 181 20.15 -1.17 -15.45
CA LYS A 181 20.20 -2.32 -16.36
C LYS A 181 20.96 -3.51 -15.75
N LYS A 182 22.15 -3.29 -15.16
CA LYS A 182 22.98 -4.33 -14.48
C LYS A 182 22.26 -4.98 -13.29
N LEU A 183 21.49 -4.20 -12.53
CA LEU A 183 20.68 -4.68 -11.41
C LEU A 183 19.46 -5.44 -11.89
N ASN A 184 18.68 -4.87 -12.82
CA ASN A 184 17.48 -5.52 -13.38
C ASN A 184 17.83 -6.83 -14.12
N THR A 185 19.03 -7.00 -14.69
CA THR A 185 19.47 -8.31 -15.22
C THR A 185 19.68 -9.40 -14.17
N LYS A 186 19.67 -9.08 -12.86
CA LYS A 186 19.58 -10.08 -11.76
C LYS A 186 18.16 -10.65 -11.58
N PHE A 187 17.15 -10.05 -12.24
CA PHE A 187 15.73 -10.41 -12.13
C PHE A 187 15.24 -10.92 -13.49
N ALA A 188 14.78 -12.17 -13.54
CA ALA A 188 14.32 -12.81 -14.78
C ALA A 188 12.87 -12.39 -15.14
N ILE A 189 12.65 -11.09 -15.37
CA ILE A 189 11.36 -10.54 -15.77
C ILE A 189 11.06 -10.95 -17.21
N LYS A 190 10.04 -11.79 -17.36
CA LYS A 190 9.46 -12.25 -18.63
C LYS A 190 8.36 -11.25 -19.03
N LEU A 191 8.30 -10.89 -20.31
CA LEU A 191 7.28 -10.00 -20.88
C LEU A 191 6.52 -10.74 -21.99
N THR A 192 5.20 -10.59 -22.09
CA THR A 192 4.44 -11.11 -23.24
C THR A 192 4.75 -10.32 -24.52
N GLU A 193 4.49 -10.94 -25.68
CA GLU A 193 4.74 -10.32 -26.99
C GLU A 193 3.91 -9.06 -27.21
N SER A 194 2.68 -9.02 -26.72
CA SER A 194 1.83 -7.80 -26.73
C SER A 194 2.31 -6.71 -25.77
N GLY A 195 3.12 -7.07 -24.76
CA GLY A 195 3.59 -6.17 -23.71
C GLY A 195 2.61 -5.90 -22.58
N ASP A 196 1.42 -6.52 -22.59
CA ASP A 196 0.37 -6.33 -21.59
C ASP A 196 0.63 -7.03 -20.24
N ALA A 197 1.56 -7.99 -20.20
CA ALA A 197 1.90 -8.72 -18.97
C ALA A 197 3.41 -8.83 -18.77
N ALA A 198 3.88 -8.46 -17.58
CA ALA A 198 5.25 -8.67 -17.10
C ALA A 198 5.22 -9.49 -15.80
N TYR A 199 6.05 -10.52 -15.68
CA TYR A 199 6.03 -11.46 -14.57
C TYR A 199 7.40 -12.10 -14.38
N VAL A 200 7.68 -12.62 -13.19
CA VAL A 200 8.90 -13.41 -12.92
C VAL A 200 8.61 -14.91 -12.98
N ASP A 201 9.67 -15.72 -12.98
CA ASP A 201 9.51 -17.16 -12.76
C ASP A 201 8.98 -17.44 -11.35
N PHE A 202 8.00 -18.34 -11.21
CA PHE A 202 7.39 -18.63 -9.92
C PHE A 202 8.38 -19.26 -8.93
N ALA A 203 9.32 -20.09 -9.40
CA ALA A 203 10.36 -20.67 -8.54
C ALA A 203 11.31 -19.58 -7.99
N TYR A 204 11.65 -18.59 -8.82
CA TYR A 204 12.43 -17.42 -8.42
C TYR A 204 11.67 -16.57 -7.39
N ALA A 205 10.37 -16.33 -7.60
CA ALA A 205 9.56 -15.52 -6.69
C ALA A 205 9.42 -16.18 -5.30
N ILE A 206 9.17 -17.49 -5.25
CA ILE A 206 9.14 -18.25 -3.98
C ILE A 206 10.51 -18.27 -3.31
N THR A 207 11.60 -18.46 -4.06
CA THR A 207 12.98 -18.37 -3.54
C THR A 207 13.26 -17.01 -2.89
N THR A 208 12.79 -15.92 -3.53
CA THR A 208 12.86 -14.56 -2.98
C THR A 208 12.02 -14.43 -1.70
N ALA A 209 10.80 -15.00 -1.67
CA ALA A 209 9.92 -14.97 -0.50
C ALA A 209 10.52 -15.72 0.70
N ILE A 210 11.24 -16.82 0.47
CA ILE A 210 12.02 -17.54 1.52
C ILE A 210 13.13 -16.63 2.04
N TYR A 211 13.94 -16.03 1.16
CA TYR A 211 15.02 -15.12 1.56
C TYR A 211 14.51 -13.90 2.35
N VAL A 212 13.35 -13.36 1.99
CA VAL A 212 12.67 -12.26 2.71
C VAL A 212 12.18 -12.71 4.10
N ALA A 213 11.63 -13.93 4.23
CA ALA A 213 11.25 -14.51 5.52
C ALA A 213 12.47 -14.74 6.42
N GLU A 214 13.55 -15.31 5.88
CA GLU A 214 14.83 -15.44 6.61
C GLU A 214 15.36 -14.09 7.07
N SER A 215 15.40 -13.10 6.17
CA SER A 215 15.92 -11.76 6.45
C SER A 215 15.09 -10.99 7.49
N SER A 216 13.81 -11.33 7.63
CA SER A 216 12.92 -10.74 8.64
C SER A 216 13.11 -11.41 10.01
N LEU A 217 13.06 -12.74 10.07
CA LEU A 217 13.17 -13.49 11.33
C LEU A 217 14.60 -13.50 11.91
N LYS A 218 15.64 -13.25 11.09
CA LYS A 218 17.01 -12.91 11.54
C LYS A 218 17.05 -11.67 12.45
N LYS A 219 16.05 -10.79 12.42
CA LYS A 219 15.94 -9.58 13.27
C LYS A 219 15.13 -9.81 14.56
N GLN A 220 14.65 -11.02 14.81
CA GLN A 220 13.73 -11.35 15.91
C GLN A 220 14.23 -12.54 16.77
N ASP A 221 15.54 -12.83 16.74
CA ASP A 221 16.22 -14.00 17.35
C ASP A 221 15.60 -15.39 17.04
N SER A 222 14.62 -15.43 16.14
CA SER A 222 13.78 -16.59 15.81
C SER A 222 14.41 -17.50 14.74
N LEU A 223 15.69 -17.26 14.45
CA LEU A 223 16.55 -17.95 13.48
C LEU A 223 16.52 -19.49 13.60
N LYS A 224 16.31 -20.02 14.81
CA LYS A 224 16.28 -21.46 15.12
C LYS A 224 15.15 -22.24 14.41
N ASN A 225 14.15 -21.56 13.85
CA ASN A 225 12.97 -22.19 13.24
C ASN A 225 13.06 -22.32 11.71
N LEU A 226 13.55 -21.31 10.97
CA LEU A 226 13.70 -21.36 9.50
C LEU A 226 14.66 -22.45 9.03
N ASN A 227 15.75 -22.65 9.78
CA ASN A 227 16.72 -23.72 9.52
C ASN A 227 16.13 -25.14 9.76
N LYS A 228 14.83 -25.23 10.11
CA LYS A 228 14.05 -26.47 10.25
C LYS A 228 12.75 -26.48 9.42
N LEU A 229 12.50 -25.49 8.56
CA LEU A 229 11.32 -25.49 7.69
C LEU A 229 11.49 -26.49 6.54
N GLU A 230 11.01 -27.71 6.75
CA GLU A 230 10.74 -28.71 5.70
C GLU A 230 9.56 -28.31 4.79
N LYS A 231 8.72 -27.41 5.29
CA LYS A 231 7.50 -26.91 4.65
C LYS A 231 7.42 -25.39 4.78
N LEU A 232 6.94 -24.74 3.72
CA LEU A 232 6.68 -23.30 3.63
C LEU A 232 5.22 -23.07 3.22
N THR A 233 4.58 -22.12 3.87
CA THR A 233 3.24 -21.65 3.54
C THR A 233 3.35 -20.33 2.79
N CYS A 234 2.97 -20.31 1.52
CA CYS A 234 2.96 -19.10 0.70
C CYS A 234 1.55 -18.58 0.45
N ARG A 235 1.41 -17.27 0.50
CA ARG A 235 0.22 -16.50 0.13
C ARG A 235 0.49 -15.83 -1.21
N ILE A 236 -0.32 -16.13 -2.21
CA ILE A 236 -0.36 -15.44 -3.50
C ILE A 236 -1.48 -14.41 -3.41
N SER A 237 -1.14 -13.13 -3.32
CA SER A 237 -2.12 -12.05 -3.27
C SER A 237 -2.39 -11.51 -4.67
N MET A 238 -3.66 -11.38 -5.06
CA MET A 238 -4.07 -10.80 -6.34
C MET A 238 -5.08 -9.66 -6.12
N ASP A 239 -4.83 -8.52 -6.75
CA ASP A 239 -5.67 -7.32 -6.59
C ASP A 239 -5.72 -6.45 -7.86
N GLY A 240 -6.80 -5.70 -8.04
CA GLY A 240 -7.09 -4.89 -9.23
C GLY A 240 -7.01 -3.40 -8.95
N ILE A 241 -6.20 -2.66 -9.73
CA ILE A 241 -6.03 -1.21 -9.59
C ILE A 241 -6.05 -0.47 -10.93
N LEU A 242 -6.67 0.70 -10.94
CA LEU A 242 -6.58 1.67 -12.04
C LEU A 242 -5.35 2.56 -11.85
N VAL A 243 -4.33 2.39 -12.71
CA VAL A 243 -3.11 3.20 -12.73
C VAL A 243 -3.11 4.10 -13.96
N GLY A 244 -3.36 5.40 -13.74
CA GLY A 244 -3.58 6.36 -14.83
C GLY A 244 -4.83 6.01 -15.62
N ASN A 245 -4.65 5.57 -16.88
CA ASN A 245 -5.72 5.11 -17.77
C ASN A 245 -5.69 3.59 -18.02
N LYS A 246 -4.94 2.81 -17.22
CA LYS A 246 -4.78 1.37 -17.36
C LYS A 246 -5.34 0.65 -16.14
N HIS A 247 -6.30 -0.25 -16.34
CA HIS A 247 -6.66 -1.24 -15.33
C HIS A 247 -5.58 -2.33 -15.36
N ILE A 248 -4.94 -2.57 -14.22
CA ILE A 248 -3.95 -3.63 -14.05
C ILE A 248 -4.37 -4.54 -12.90
N ILE A 249 -3.99 -5.80 -12.99
CA ILE A 249 -4.03 -6.75 -11.90
C ILE A 249 -2.60 -6.97 -11.44
N ALA A 250 -2.35 -6.71 -10.16
CA ALA A 250 -1.08 -6.93 -9.51
C ALA A 250 -1.12 -8.26 -8.74
N MET A 251 -0.15 -9.13 -9.01
CA MET A 251 0.08 -10.37 -8.27
C MET A 251 1.36 -10.26 -7.45
N TRP A 252 1.28 -10.68 -6.20
CA TRP A 252 2.37 -10.69 -5.22
C TRP A 252 2.49 -12.09 -4.59
N VAL A 253 3.66 -12.46 -4.07
CA VAL A 253 3.81 -13.73 -3.34
C VAL A 253 4.73 -13.63 -2.12
N ASN A 254 4.22 -14.08 -0.97
CA ASN A 254 4.89 -13.91 0.33
C ASN A 254 4.80 -15.17 1.18
N SER A 255 5.80 -15.41 2.03
CA SER A 255 5.72 -16.45 3.08
C SER A 255 4.80 -15.97 4.20
N VAL A 256 3.89 -16.83 4.63
CA VAL A 256 3.05 -16.65 5.83
C VAL A 256 3.86 -16.91 7.10
N ASP A 257 4.80 -17.86 7.04
CA ASP A 257 5.65 -18.29 8.17
C ASP A 257 6.71 -17.24 8.52
N GLY A 258 7.05 -16.35 7.58
CA GLY A 258 7.81 -15.11 7.83
C GLY A 258 7.07 -14.07 8.70
N GLY A 259 5.82 -14.33 9.06
CA GLY A 259 5.02 -13.50 9.96
C GLY A 259 4.50 -12.20 9.34
N VAL A 260 4.09 -11.26 10.19
CA VAL A 260 3.40 -10.02 9.78
C VAL A 260 4.32 -9.06 9.02
N GLU A 261 5.60 -8.98 9.41
CA GLU A 261 6.59 -8.08 8.78
C GLU A 261 6.74 -8.35 7.28
N THR A 262 6.76 -9.62 6.89
CA THR A 262 6.83 -10.03 5.49
C THR A 262 5.59 -9.69 4.67
N GLN A 263 4.45 -9.38 5.29
CA GLN A 263 3.24 -8.94 4.57
C GLN A 263 3.25 -7.43 4.27
N THR A 264 4.31 -6.69 4.58
CA THR A 264 4.39 -5.24 4.34
C THR A 264 4.75 -4.89 2.88
N ALA A 265 4.25 -3.76 2.37
CA ALA A 265 4.47 -3.27 1.00
C ALA A 265 5.94 -3.05 0.57
N LYS A 266 6.88 -3.09 1.52
CA LYS A 266 8.33 -3.06 1.24
C LYS A 266 8.91 -4.46 0.97
N LEU A 267 8.25 -5.50 1.48
CA LEU A 267 8.69 -6.89 1.46
C LEU A 267 7.76 -7.81 0.64
N LEU A 268 6.70 -7.28 0.03
CA LEU A 268 5.96 -8.00 -1.00
C LEU A 268 6.87 -8.35 -2.18
N VAL A 269 6.92 -9.62 -2.58
CA VAL A 269 7.65 -10.01 -3.79
C VAL A 269 6.71 -9.83 -4.97
N PRO A 270 7.01 -8.97 -5.96
CA PRO A 270 6.19 -8.85 -7.15
C PRO A 270 6.28 -10.15 -7.94
N LEU A 271 5.11 -10.73 -8.25
CA LEU A 271 5.00 -11.98 -9.02
C LEU A 271 4.62 -11.67 -10.48
N GLY A 272 3.72 -10.71 -10.70
CA GLY A 272 3.45 -10.17 -12.04
C GLY A 272 2.46 -9.01 -12.05
N VAL A 273 2.45 -8.27 -13.16
CA VAL A 273 1.52 -7.18 -13.45
C VAL A 273 0.88 -7.46 -14.80
N PHE A 274 -0.45 -7.47 -14.83
CA PHE A 274 -1.27 -7.95 -15.95
C PHE A 274 -2.30 -6.88 -16.33
N GLN A 275 -2.18 -6.29 -17.52
CA GLN A 275 -3.08 -5.23 -17.99
C GLN A 275 -4.40 -5.82 -18.50
N VAL A 276 -5.53 -5.30 -18.01
CA VAL A 276 -6.88 -5.72 -18.42
C VAL A 276 -7.67 -4.52 -18.94
N THR A 277 -8.76 -4.77 -19.68
CA THR A 277 -9.71 -3.70 -20.06
C THR A 277 -10.80 -3.51 -19.00
N HIS A 278 -11.16 -4.59 -18.30
CA HIS A 278 -11.94 -4.65 -17.07
C HIS A 278 -11.70 -6.02 -16.41
N GLU A 279 -12.09 -6.18 -15.15
CA GLU A 279 -12.05 -7.47 -14.47
C GLU A 279 -13.20 -8.38 -14.89
N SER A 280 -12.86 -9.52 -15.49
CA SER A 280 -13.77 -10.64 -15.71
C SER A 280 -12.96 -11.94 -15.87
N ASN A 281 -13.54 -13.07 -15.47
CA ASN A 281 -12.88 -14.39 -15.48
C ASN A 281 -12.14 -14.69 -16.80
N GLU A 282 -12.80 -14.47 -17.94
CA GLU A 282 -12.26 -14.72 -19.29
C GLU A 282 -11.05 -13.83 -19.61
N ILE A 283 -11.14 -12.52 -19.33
CA ILE A 283 -10.03 -11.58 -19.58
C ILE A 283 -8.84 -11.92 -18.69
N ILE A 284 -9.07 -12.19 -17.40
CA ILE A 284 -8.01 -12.56 -16.46
C ILE A 284 -7.32 -13.86 -16.91
N LYS A 285 -8.11 -14.87 -17.32
CA LYS A 285 -7.60 -16.17 -17.80
C LYS A 285 -6.81 -16.07 -19.12
N ASN A 286 -7.12 -15.08 -19.95
CA ASN A 286 -6.42 -14.81 -21.22
C ASN A 286 -5.14 -13.99 -21.02
N VAL A 287 -5.12 -13.01 -20.11
CA VAL A 287 -3.93 -12.15 -19.89
C VAL A 287 -2.89 -12.85 -18.99
N ILE A 288 -3.29 -13.69 -18.03
CA ILE A 288 -2.36 -14.50 -17.22
C ILE A 288 -1.89 -15.73 -18.04
N PRO A 289 -0.63 -15.79 -18.51
CA PRO A 289 -0.21 -16.77 -19.51
C PRO A 289 -0.31 -18.22 -19.03
N ALA A 290 -0.71 -19.14 -19.92
CA ALA A 290 -0.93 -20.54 -19.59
C ALA A 290 0.33 -21.22 -18.99
N HIS A 291 1.51 -21.03 -19.59
CA HIS A 291 2.77 -21.58 -19.08
C HIS A 291 3.19 -20.97 -17.73
N PHE A 292 2.70 -19.79 -17.37
CA PHE A 292 2.88 -19.18 -16.06
C PHE A 292 1.91 -19.77 -15.02
N ARG A 293 0.64 -20.03 -15.39
CA ARG A 293 -0.29 -20.80 -14.54
C ARG A 293 0.25 -22.22 -14.27
N GLU A 294 0.86 -22.87 -15.26
CA GLU A 294 1.53 -24.16 -15.09
C GLU A 294 2.82 -24.10 -14.25
N GLN A 295 3.59 -23.00 -14.27
CA GLN A 295 4.70 -22.79 -13.31
C GLN A 295 4.19 -22.79 -11.87
N ILE A 296 3.05 -22.13 -11.60
CA ILE A 296 2.42 -22.15 -10.26
C ILE A 296 1.93 -23.56 -9.91
N LYS A 297 1.41 -24.33 -10.88
CA LYS A 297 0.96 -25.71 -10.68
C LYS A 297 2.07 -26.71 -10.40
N ALA A 298 3.12 -26.72 -11.23
CA ALA A 298 4.20 -27.70 -11.16
C ALA A 298 5.08 -27.58 -9.91
N LEU A 299 5.29 -26.35 -9.39
CA LEU A 299 6.23 -26.11 -8.30
C LEU A 299 5.72 -26.64 -6.95
N LYS A 300 6.02 -27.90 -6.62
CA LYS A 300 5.71 -28.51 -5.30
C LYS A 300 6.82 -28.30 -4.27
N PHE A 301 8.07 -28.22 -4.71
CA PHE A 301 9.24 -28.04 -3.86
C PHE A 301 10.14 -26.94 -4.41
N VAL A 302 10.90 -26.26 -3.55
CA VAL A 302 11.97 -25.33 -3.92
C VAL A 302 13.25 -25.75 -3.21
N HIS A 303 14.33 -25.87 -3.97
CA HIS A 303 15.66 -26.11 -3.43
C HIS A 303 16.28 -24.80 -2.93
N TYR A 304 16.56 -24.70 -1.63
CA TYR A 304 17.09 -23.49 -1.00
C TYR A 304 18.04 -23.83 0.16
N ASN A 305 19.21 -23.20 0.18
CA ASN A 305 20.27 -23.45 1.17
C ASN A 305 20.55 -24.95 1.40
N GLY A 306 20.70 -25.72 0.30
CA GLY A 306 21.05 -27.14 0.29
C GLY A 306 19.92 -28.10 0.67
N ARG A 307 18.66 -27.64 0.73
CA ARG A 307 17.50 -28.41 1.19
C ARG A 307 16.29 -28.19 0.29
N ASP A 308 15.47 -29.22 0.11
CA ASP A 308 14.19 -29.11 -0.58
C ASP A 308 13.08 -28.76 0.40
N ILE A 309 12.34 -27.68 0.12
CA ILE A 309 11.27 -27.15 0.97
C ILE A 309 9.93 -27.33 0.27
N LEU A 310 8.97 -28.01 0.92
CA LEU A 310 7.61 -28.24 0.41
C LEU A 310 6.80 -26.94 0.40
N VAL A 311 6.33 -26.51 -0.77
CA VAL A 311 5.60 -25.23 -0.95
C VAL A 311 4.09 -25.47 -0.94
N THR A 312 3.44 -25.08 0.15
CA THR A 312 1.97 -24.96 0.24
C THR A 312 1.54 -23.57 -0.19
N LYS A 313 0.40 -23.44 -0.88
CA LYS A 313 -0.03 -22.20 -1.54
C LYS A 313 -1.47 -21.91 -1.17
N PHE A 314 -1.74 -20.67 -0.79
CA PHE A 314 -3.08 -20.11 -0.57
C PHE A 314 -3.23 -18.85 -1.40
N VAL A 315 -4.45 -18.53 -1.83
CA VAL A 315 -4.76 -17.30 -2.56
C VAL A 315 -5.42 -16.29 -1.63
N GLU A 316 -4.99 -15.03 -1.72
CA GLU A 316 -5.58 -13.87 -1.05
C GLU A 316 -6.05 -12.87 -2.12
N GLY A 317 -7.18 -12.22 -1.87
CA GLY A 317 -7.79 -11.21 -2.71
C GLY A 317 -9.05 -10.69 -2.04
N ASP A 318 -9.60 -9.60 -2.55
CA ASP A 318 -10.94 -9.17 -2.14
C ASP A 318 -11.99 -10.20 -2.62
N MET A 319 -13.17 -10.21 -2.00
CA MET A 319 -14.18 -11.21 -2.31
C MET A 319 -14.78 -11.06 -3.73
N MET A 320 -14.67 -9.88 -4.39
CA MET A 320 -15.00 -9.72 -5.82
C MET A 320 -13.93 -10.36 -6.72
N ASN A 321 -12.65 -10.17 -6.38
CA ASN A 321 -11.52 -10.83 -7.04
C ASN A 321 -11.70 -12.36 -7.02
N PHE A 322 -12.12 -12.92 -5.88
CA PHE A 322 -12.45 -14.35 -5.76
C PHE A 322 -13.66 -14.78 -6.62
N VAL A 323 -14.71 -13.95 -6.72
CA VAL A 323 -15.83 -14.19 -7.65
C VAL A 323 -15.35 -14.30 -9.10
N TYR A 324 -14.41 -13.43 -9.53
CA TYR A 324 -13.84 -13.50 -10.87
C TYR A 324 -12.88 -14.68 -11.06
N ILE A 325 -11.96 -14.91 -10.12
CA ILE A 325 -11.02 -16.05 -10.21
C ILE A 325 -11.78 -17.37 -10.26
N MET A 326 -12.78 -17.59 -9.40
CA MET A 326 -13.50 -18.86 -9.30
C MET A 326 -14.64 -19.03 -10.31
N GLY A 327 -14.90 -18.03 -11.16
CA GLY A 327 -15.93 -18.14 -12.20
C GLY A 327 -17.36 -18.19 -11.63
N LEU A 328 -17.64 -17.38 -10.61
CA LEU A 328 -18.95 -17.28 -9.96
C LEU A 328 -19.81 -16.16 -10.58
N ALA A 329 -21.11 -16.21 -10.33
CA ALA A 329 -22.09 -15.21 -10.75
C ALA A 329 -22.14 -13.96 -9.85
N GLY A 330 -21.38 -13.95 -8.75
CA GLY A 330 -21.25 -12.82 -7.82
C GLY A 330 -22.39 -12.65 -6.83
N PHE A 331 -22.26 -11.64 -5.96
CA PHE A 331 -23.11 -11.46 -4.77
C PHE A 331 -24.59 -11.16 -5.06
N ASN A 332 -24.92 -10.81 -6.32
CA ASN A 332 -26.30 -10.60 -6.74
C ASN A 332 -27.04 -11.91 -7.04
N SER A 333 -26.35 -13.03 -7.30
CA SER A 333 -26.96 -14.35 -7.44
C SER A 333 -27.61 -14.86 -6.15
N ASN A 334 -28.46 -15.89 -6.26
CA ASN A 334 -29.09 -16.55 -5.11
C ASN A 334 -28.11 -17.30 -4.18
N HIS A 335 -26.87 -17.56 -4.62
CA HIS A 335 -25.85 -18.30 -3.85
C HIS A 335 -24.55 -17.49 -3.72
N PRO A 336 -24.53 -16.41 -2.93
CA PRO A 336 -23.52 -15.36 -3.03
C PRO A 336 -22.25 -15.62 -2.18
N CYS A 337 -22.19 -16.72 -1.43
CA CYS A 337 -20.98 -17.10 -0.72
C CYS A 337 -19.95 -17.68 -1.71
N VAL A 338 -18.69 -17.25 -1.57
CA VAL A 338 -17.55 -17.77 -2.35
C VAL A 338 -17.20 -19.21 -1.96
N TRP A 339 -17.56 -19.66 -0.75
CA TRP A 339 -17.06 -20.90 -0.18
C TRP A 339 -18.10 -22.02 -0.02
N CYS A 340 -19.39 -21.67 0.05
CA CYS A 340 -20.48 -22.65 0.17
C CYS A 340 -21.65 -22.31 -0.76
N THR A 341 -22.51 -23.29 -1.02
CA THR A 341 -23.68 -23.21 -1.91
C THR A 341 -24.97 -22.78 -1.20
N VAL A 342 -24.86 -22.12 -0.04
CA VAL A 342 -25.99 -21.61 0.75
C VAL A 342 -26.89 -20.63 -0.03
N SER A 343 -28.20 -20.67 0.20
CA SER A 343 -29.15 -19.67 -0.31
C SER A 343 -28.97 -18.32 0.39
N LYS A 344 -29.28 -17.22 -0.30
CA LYS A 344 -29.43 -15.88 0.31
C LYS A 344 -30.32 -15.86 1.55
N GLU A 345 -31.37 -16.66 1.54
CA GLU A 345 -32.36 -16.74 2.62
C GLU A 345 -31.78 -17.42 3.89
N ASP A 346 -30.80 -18.29 3.69
CA ASP A 346 -30.12 -19.10 4.69
C ASP A 346 -28.83 -18.48 5.24
N LEU A 347 -28.31 -17.40 4.63
CA LEU A 347 -27.02 -16.76 5.03
C LEU A 347 -26.93 -16.44 6.54
N LYS A 348 -28.09 -16.17 7.16
CA LYS A 348 -28.27 -15.87 8.59
C LYS A 348 -28.09 -17.05 9.54
N GLN A 349 -28.00 -18.29 9.03
CA GLN A 349 -27.85 -19.49 9.85
C GLN A 349 -26.36 -19.74 10.17
N PRO A 350 -25.96 -19.91 11.44
CA PRO A 350 -24.64 -20.43 11.80
C PRO A 350 -24.59 -21.96 11.63
N ASP A 351 -23.39 -22.49 11.42
CA ASP A 351 -23.04 -23.93 11.40
C ASP A 351 -23.78 -24.80 10.36
N LEU A 352 -24.58 -24.18 9.49
CA LEU A 352 -25.24 -24.82 8.34
C LEU A 352 -24.25 -25.17 7.22
N THR A 353 -23.11 -24.48 7.14
CA THR A 353 -22.15 -24.60 6.04
C THR A 353 -20.69 -24.65 6.48
N SER A 354 -19.83 -25.12 5.56
CA SER A 354 -18.38 -25.15 5.68
C SER A 354 -17.71 -24.58 4.42
N CYS A 355 -16.45 -24.15 4.54
CA CYS A 355 -15.58 -23.81 3.40
C CYS A 355 -14.76 -25.01 2.87
N TYR A 356 -14.96 -26.22 3.42
CA TYR A 356 -14.26 -27.44 2.96
C TYR A 356 -15.03 -28.76 3.11
N ASP A 357 -15.99 -28.86 4.03
CA ASP A 357 -16.84 -30.05 4.17
C ASP A 357 -18.00 -30.00 3.14
N THR A 358 -17.86 -30.76 2.06
CA THR A 358 -18.87 -30.84 0.99
C THR A 358 -20.20 -31.45 1.47
N GLY A 359 -20.19 -32.24 2.54
CA GLY A 359 -21.40 -32.68 3.24
C GLY A 359 -22.15 -31.52 3.92
N LYS A 360 -21.45 -30.41 4.20
CA LYS A 360 -22.00 -29.15 4.71
C LYS A 360 -21.99 -28.05 3.63
N LYS A 361 -22.44 -28.39 2.42
CA LYS A 361 -22.63 -27.44 1.31
C LYS A 361 -21.35 -26.67 0.90
N ALA A 362 -20.14 -27.12 1.26
CA ALA A 362 -18.92 -26.49 0.74
C ALA A 362 -18.85 -26.67 -0.78
N ARG A 363 -18.43 -25.61 -1.48
CA ARG A 363 -18.21 -25.66 -2.92
C ARG A 363 -17.07 -26.60 -3.28
N SER A 364 -17.17 -27.22 -4.44
CA SER A 364 -16.04 -27.99 -5.01
C SER A 364 -15.89 -27.77 -6.52
N LEU A 365 -14.66 -27.92 -7.01
CA LEU A 365 -14.37 -27.94 -8.44
C LEU A 365 -15.10 -29.08 -9.18
N PHE A 366 -15.47 -30.17 -8.50
CA PHE A 366 -16.25 -31.26 -9.07
C PHE A 366 -17.71 -30.85 -9.31
N GLU A 367 -18.37 -30.29 -8.29
CA GLU A 367 -19.74 -29.76 -8.38
C GLU A 367 -19.84 -28.71 -9.49
N GLN A 368 -18.91 -27.75 -9.53
CA GLN A 368 -18.80 -26.76 -10.59
C GLN A 368 -18.70 -27.40 -11.99
N LYS A 369 -17.86 -28.42 -12.16
CA LYS A 369 -17.71 -29.15 -13.43
C LYS A 369 -18.96 -29.94 -13.83
N MET A 370 -19.80 -30.38 -12.88
CA MET A 370 -21.10 -31.00 -13.18
C MET A 370 -22.13 -29.95 -13.59
N CYS A 371 -22.32 -28.89 -12.79
CA CYS A 371 -23.27 -27.81 -13.07
C CYS A 371 -23.05 -27.18 -14.45
N LEU A 372 -21.79 -26.94 -14.84
CA LEU A 372 -21.46 -26.33 -16.14
C LEU A 372 -21.72 -27.27 -17.34
N LYS A 373 -21.57 -28.60 -17.18
CA LYS A 373 -21.91 -29.58 -18.22
C LYS A 373 -23.41 -29.63 -18.47
N ASP A 374 -24.20 -29.62 -17.40
CA ASP A 374 -25.66 -29.70 -17.48
C ASP A 374 -26.30 -28.52 -18.24
N VAL A 375 -25.69 -27.33 -18.16
CA VAL A 375 -26.09 -26.15 -18.96
C VAL A 375 -25.92 -26.39 -20.45
N GLY A 376 -24.78 -26.95 -20.86
CA GLY A 376 -24.47 -27.25 -22.26
C GLY A 376 -25.43 -28.27 -22.86
N ALA A 377 -25.88 -29.24 -22.06
CA ALA A 377 -26.85 -30.26 -22.47
C ALA A 377 -28.31 -29.78 -22.48
N LYS A 378 -28.70 -28.84 -21.61
CA LYS A 378 -30.12 -28.50 -21.34
C LYS A 378 -30.54 -27.08 -21.78
N GLY A 379 -29.69 -26.35 -22.50
CA GLY A 379 -30.11 -25.20 -23.32
C GLY A 379 -30.69 -24.01 -22.56
N LYS A 380 -29.84 -23.27 -21.83
CA LYS A 380 -30.15 -22.06 -21.04
C LYS A 380 -30.99 -22.30 -19.77
N LYS A 381 -30.34 -22.17 -18.62
CA LYS A 381 -30.94 -21.67 -17.37
C LYS A 381 -30.19 -20.43 -16.90
N THR A 382 -30.83 -19.57 -16.11
CA THR A 382 -30.14 -18.45 -15.44
C THR A 382 -29.17 -18.98 -14.37
N ALA A 383 -28.16 -18.19 -14.02
CA ALA A 383 -27.10 -18.61 -13.09
C ALA A 383 -27.61 -18.97 -11.68
N ASP A 384 -28.81 -18.49 -11.31
CA ASP A 384 -29.48 -18.81 -10.05
C ASP A 384 -29.88 -20.28 -9.92
N TYR A 385 -29.98 -21.02 -11.04
CA TYR A 385 -30.19 -22.48 -11.03
C TYR A 385 -28.89 -23.29 -10.93
N LEU A 386 -27.72 -22.64 -10.90
CA LEU A 386 -26.41 -23.29 -10.98
C LEU A 386 -25.59 -23.15 -9.69
N LEU A 387 -26.27 -22.98 -8.54
CA LEU A 387 -25.62 -22.71 -7.25
C LEU A 387 -24.67 -21.49 -7.29
N GLY A 388 -24.89 -20.55 -8.23
CA GLY A 388 -24.03 -19.39 -8.46
C GLY A 388 -22.79 -19.65 -9.33
N TYR A 389 -22.61 -20.82 -9.93
CA TYR A 389 -21.52 -21.07 -10.90
C TYR A 389 -21.81 -20.43 -12.26
N LYS A 390 -20.78 -19.82 -12.89
CA LYS A 390 -20.86 -19.16 -14.21
C LYS A 390 -19.93 -19.77 -15.25
N CYS A 391 -18.68 -20.03 -14.89
CA CYS A 391 -17.64 -20.53 -15.80
C CYS A 391 -16.54 -21.29 -15.01
N THR A 392 -15.48 -21.76 -15.69
CA THR A 392 -14.35 -22.43 -15.02
C THR A 392 -13.42 -21.42 -14.31
N PRO A 393 -12.68 -21.82 -13.26
CA PRO A 393 -11.73 -20.91 -12.62
C PRO A 393 -10.60 -20.45 -13.56
N VAL A 394 -10.03 -19.27 -13.28
CA VAL A 394 -8.84 -18.72 -13.96
C VAL A 394 -7.65 -19.68 -13.88
N PHE A 395 -7.50 -20.35 -12.74
CA PHE A 395 -6.43 -21.32 -12.47
C PHE A 395 -6.89 -22.79 -12.62
N ASP A 396 -8.01 -23.01 -13.31
CA ASP A 396 -8.56 -24.33 -13.68
C ASP A 396 -8.79 -25.31 -12.52
N ASP A 397 -7.78 -26.13 -12.17
CA ASP A 397 -7.79 -27.15 -11.12
C ASP A 397 -6.63 -27.01 -10.12
N LEU A 398 -5.93 -25.87 -10.13
CA LEU A 398 -4.77 -25.59 -9.27
C LEU A 398 -5.11 -25.35 -7.80
N PHE A 399 -6.26 -24.76 -7.54
CA PHE A 399 -6.72 -24.33 -6.21
C PHE A 399 -8.20 -24.73 -6.06
N ASP A 400 -8.55 -25.38 -4.95
CA ASP A 400 -9.96 -25.59 -4.59
C ASP A 400 -10.50 -24.37 -3.84
N PHE A 401 -11.83 -24.27 -3.70
CA PHE A 401 -12.48 -23.14 -3.00
C PHE A 401 -11.93 -22.89 -1.59
N SER A 402 -11.45 -23.95 -0.93
CA SER A 402 -10.87 -23.91 0.41
C SER A 402 -9.49 -23.24 0.50
N ASP A 403 -8.81 -23.06 -0.64
CA ASP A 403 -7.47 -22.46 -0.71
C ASP A 403 -7.51 -20.93 -0.89
N TYR A 404 -8.70 -20.38 -1.19
CA TYR A 404 -9.00 -18.95 -1.27
C TYR A 404 -9.36 -18.43 0.12
N VAL A 405 -8.39 -17.85 0.81
CA VAL A 405 -8.54 -17.46 2.21
C VAL A 405 -9.11 -16.05 2.32
N ILE A 406 -10.12 -15.87 3.19
CA ILE A 406 -10.78 -14.58 3.42
C ILE A 406 -9.80 -13.49 3.87
N ASP A 407 -9.76 -12.38 3.13
CA ASP A 407 -9.01 -11.17 3.54
C ASP A 407 -9.67 -10.50 4.75
N THR A 408 -8.89 -10.33 5.82
CA THR A 408 -9.34 -9.68 7.05
C THR A 408 -9.46 -8.15 6.92
N LEU A 409 -8.83 -7.50 5.93
CA LEU A 409 -9.01 -6.07 5.69
C LEU A 409 -10.39 -5.77 5.11
N HIS A 410 -10.74 -6.34 3.95
CA HIS A 410 -12.03 -6.11 3.31
C HIS A 410 -13.20 -6.65 4.13
N MET A 411 -13.02 -7.75 4.87
CA MET A 411 -13.99 -8.19 5.88
C MET A 411 -14.23 -7.11 6.94
N LYS A 412 -13.17 -6.44 7.45
CA LYS A 412 -13.33 -5.31 8.38
C LYS A 412 -14.07 -4.15 7.72
N LEU A 413 -13.61 -3.73 6.54
CA LEU A 413 -14.16 -2.59 5.79
C LEU A 413 -15.67 -2.77 5.55
N ARG A 414 -16.07 -3.87 4.90
CA ARG A 414 -17.45 -4.09 4.45
C ARG A 414 -18.45 -4.37 5.56
N VAL A 415 -18.02 -4.93 6.68
CA VAL A 415 -18.90 -5.16 7.83
C VAL A 415 -19.11 -3.87 8.60
N TYR A 416 -18.08 -3.04 8.78
CA TYR A 416 -18.25 -1.70 9.35
C TYR A 416 -19.04 -0.75 8.44
N ASP A 417 -18.84 -0.80 7.12
CA ASP A 417 -19.67 -0.06 6.13
C ASP A 417 -21.16 -0.38 6.37
N TYR A 418 -21.51 -1.67 6.39
CA TYR A 418 -22.90 -2.13 6.50
C TYR A 418 -23.51 -1.92 7.91
N ILE A 419 -22.68 -1.90 8.97
CA ILE A 419 -23.10 -1.45 10.31
C ILE A 419 -23.41 0.05 10.30
N LEU A 420 -22.56 0.87 9.68
CA LEU A 420 -22.76 2.31 9.58
C LEU A 420 -24.04 2.62 8.79
N ASP A 421 -24.27 1.97 7.65
CA ASP A 421 -25.50 2.10 6.86
C ASP A 421 -26.74 1.72 7.69
N GLY A 422 -26.68 0.64 8.47
CA GLY A 422 -27.75 0.24 9.38
C GLY A 422 -28.06 1.28 10.46
N ILE A 423 -27.01 1.90 11.02
CA ILE A 423 -27.12 2.99 12.00
C ILE A 423 -27.69 4.27 11.37
N LEU A 424 -27.13 4.72 10.24
CA LEU A 424 -27.58 5.93 9.54
C LEU A 424 -29.01 5.77 9.02
N SER A 425 -29.38 4.60 8.52
CA SER A 425 -30.76 4.30 8.10
C SER A 425 -31.74 4.43 9.26
N ARG A 426 -31.39 3.95 10.47
CA ARG A 426 -32.23 4.13 11.67
C ARG A 426 -32.21 5.54 12.23
N ALA A 427 -31.06 6.23 12.22
CA ALA A 427 -30.97 7.65 12.59
C ALA A 427 -31.79 8.56 11.65
N SER A 428 -32.02 8.12 10.41
CA SER A 428 -32.81 8.82 9.37
C SER A 428 -34.32 8.57 9.42
N GLN A 429 -34.82 7.70 10.31
CA GLN A 429 -36.25 7.36 10.31
C GLN A 429 -37.13 8.52 10.78
N GLN A 430 -38.27 8.68 10.11
CA GLN A 430 -39.21 9.77 10.37
C GLN A 430 -39.96 9.58 11.69
N THR A 431 -39.52 10.33 12.69
CA THR A 431 -40.20 10.65 13.96
C THR A 431 -41.30 11.69 13.80
N SER A 432 -41.23 12.45 12.71
CA SER A 432 -42.00 13.66 12.39
C SER A 432 -41.97 13.89 10.88
N TYR A 433 -42.69 14.90 10.38
CA TYR A 433 -42.79 15.22 8.96
C TYR A 433 -42.43 16.69 8.68
N GLY A 434 -42.14 17.00 7.42
CA GLY A 434 -41.84 18.36 6.96
C GLY A 434 -40.58 18.94 7.62
N GLN A 435 -40.63 20.24 7.96
CA GLN A 435 -39.47 20.98 8.47
C GLN A 435 -38.92 20.43 9.80
N ALA A 436 -39.77 19.91 10.68
CA ALA A 436 -39.36 19.34 11.96
C ALA A 436 -38.44 18.12 11.79
N HIS A 437 -38.72 17.27 10.79
CA HIS A 437 -37.85 16.15 10.44
C HIS A 437 -36.50 16.62 9.90
N ILE A 438 -36.50 17.62 9.01
CA ILE A 438 -35.28 18.20 8.44
C ILE A 438 -34.39 18.76 9.57
N GLN A 439 -34.96 19.50 10.51
CA GLN A 439 -34.24 20.03 11.68
C GLN A 439 -33.69 18.92 12.61
N GLU A 440 -34.41 17.80 12.80
CA GLU A 440 -33.88 16.65 13.53
C GLU A 440 -32.69 16.01 12.79
N MET A 441 -32.73 15.94 11.45
CA MET A 441 -31.63 15.41 10.65
C MET A 441 -30.41 16.34 10.65
N GLU A 442 -30.62 17.66 10.49
CA GLU A 442 -29.57 18.68 10.54
C GLU A 442 -28.81 18.64 11.87
N LYS A 443 -29.53 18.57 13.00
CA LYS A 443 -28.93 18.40 14.33
C LYS A 443 -28.11 17.11 14.47
N LYS A 444 -28.60 15.98 13.94
CA LYS A 444 -27.84 14.71 13.95
C LYS A 444 -26.59 14.78 13.08
N ILE A 445 -26.68 15.44 11.92
CA ILE A 445 -25.58 15.67 10.99
C ILE A 445 -24.51 16.59 11.60
N GLU A 446 -24.91 17.65 12.30
CA GLU A 446 -24.01 18.54 13.04
C GLU A 446 -23.18 17.76 14.07
N ILE A 447 -23.84 17.00 14.95
CA ILE A 447 -23.21 16.16 15.98
C ILE A 447 -22.22 15.14 15.37
N LEU A 448 -22.60 14.51 14.26
CA LEU A 448 -21.74 13.57 13.53
C LEU A 448 -20.54 14.26 12.86
N ASN A 449 -20.73 15.48 12.35
CA ASN A 449 -19.68 16.28 11.74
C ASN A 449 -18.69 16.84 12.77
N GLU A 450 -19.16 17.29 13.92
CA GLU A 450 -18.28 17.66 15.04
C GLU A 450 -17.42 16.47 15.48
N TYR A 451 -18.06 15.31 15.70
CA TYR A 451 -17.38 14.08 16.11
C TYR A 451 -16.29 13.64 15.12
N VAL A 452 -16.61 13.56 13.82
CA VAL A 452 -15.61 13.17 12.81
C VAL A 452 -14.54 14.23 12.60
N LYS A 453 -14.87 15.52 12.66
CA LYS A 453 -13.90 16.63 12.64
C LYS A 453 -12.92 16.56 13.80
N GLU A 454 -13.36 16.12 14.98
CA GLU A 454 -12.52 15.93 16.16
C GLU A 454 -11.63 14.68 16.06
N LYS A 455 -12.22 13.50 15.77
CA LYS A 455 -11.51 12.21 15.86
C LYS A 455 -10.73 11.81 14.59
N ILE A 456 -11.20 12.23 13.41
CA ILE A 456 -10.75 11.73 12.10
C ILE A 456 -10.27 12.88 11.18
N GLY A 457 -10.76 14.09 11.43
CA GLY A 457 -10.47 15.29 10.65
C GLY A 457 -11.34 15.44 9.40
N LYS A 458 -11.16 16.57 8.69
CA LYS A 458 -12.03 17.07 7.59
C LYS A 458 -12.07 16.22 6.31
N ARG A 459 -11.62 14.96 6.33
CA ARG A 459 -11.62 14.06 5.14
C ARG A 459 -12.94 13.33 4.92
N VAL A 460 -13.78 13.31 5.94
CA VAL A 460 -15.09 12.66 5.97
C VAL A 460 -16.07 13.63 6.60
N TRP A 461 -17.30 13.66 6.10
CA TRP A 461 -18.40 14.46 6.64
C TRP A 461 -19.75 13.82 6.32
N PHE A 462 -20.77 14.19 7.07
CA PHE A 462 -22.15 13.77 6.86
C PHE A 462 -22.99 14.88 6.24
N ASN A 463 -23.97 14.50 5.43
CA ASN A 463 -24.99 15.39 4.88
C ASN A 463 -26.35 14.68 4.76
N TYR A 464 -27.38 15.43 4.43
CA TYR A 464 -28.72 14.92 4.12
C TYR A 464 -28.89 14.87 2.59
N GLY A 465 -29.37 13.74 2.04
CA GLY A 465 -29.52 13.63 0.58
C GLY A 465 -30.18 12.34 0.09
N GLU A 466 -30.36 12.24 -1.23
CA GLU A 466 -30.92 11.08 -1.95
C GLU A 466 -29.89 9.97 -2.18
N GLU A 467 -30.33 8.71 -2.26
CA GLU A 467 -29.41 7.57 -2.47
C GLU A 467 -28.79 7.56 -3.88
N GLU A 468 -27.48 7.74 -3.96
CA GLU A 468 -26.67 7.47 -5.15
C GLU A 468 -26.46 5.96 -5.37
N LYS A 469 -27.58 5.27 -5.60
CA LYS A 469 -27.72 3.95 -6.24
C LYS A 469 -27.04 2.76 -5.54
N THR A 470 -27.86 1.78 -5.16
CA THR A 470 -28.05 0.62 -6.06
C THR A 470 -29.38 -0.11 -5.83
N ILE A 471 -29.90 -0.70 -6.91
CA ILE A 471 -31.10 -1.57 -6.99
C ILE A 471 -32.47 -0.87 -6.85
N SER A 472 -33.28 -1.01 -7.91
CA SER A 472 -34.66 -0.51 -8.09
C SER A 472 -34.82 1.03 -8.23
N ARG A 473 -35.89 1.45 -8.92
CA ARG A 473 -36.24 2.86 -9.19
C ARG A 473 -37.39 3.38 -8.30
N ALA A 474 -37.85 2.59 -7.33
CA ALA A 474 -39.10 2.84 -6.61
C ALA A 474 -39.00 4.01 -5.62
N ASP A 475 -38.16 3.88 -4.59
CA ASP A 475 -38.17 4.78 -3.44
C ASP A 475 -36.78 5.39 -3.18
N LYS A 476 -36.57 6.64 -3.62
CA LYS A 476 -35.40 7.43 -3.20
C LYS A 476 -35.61 7.97 -1.77
N ALA A 477 -35.30 7.15 -0.76
CA ALA A 477 -35.25 7.64 0.61
C ALA A 477 -34.22 8.79 0.74
N LYS A 478 -34.63 9.91 1.35
CA LYS A 478 -33.73 10.97 1.79
C LYS A 478 -33.32 10.67 3.23
N GLY A 479 -32.04 10.84 3.55
CA GLY A 479 -31.48 10.46 4.84
C GLY A 479 -30.06 10.97 5.04
N ILE A 480 -29.53 10.70 6.22
CA ILE A 480 -28.15 10.99 6.62
C ILE A 480 -27.19 10.06 5.86
N ARG A 481 -26.10 10.63 5.35
CA ARG A 481 -25.07 9.93 4.56
C ARG A 481 -23.69 10.22 5.08
N ILE A 482 -22.76 9.29 4.89
CA ILE A 482 -21.32 9.56 4.94
C ILE A 482 -20.80 9.97 3.56
N ASN A 483 -19.88 10.94 3.52
CA ASN A 483 -19.16 11.39 2.33
C ASN A 483 -17.66 11.22 2.57
N GLY A 484 -16.91 10.85 1.53
CA GLY A 484 -15.52 10.40 1.65
C GLY A 484 -15.41 8.90 1.93
N LYS A 485 -14.18 8.38 1.96
CA LYS A 485 -13.89 6.96 2.26
C LYS A 485 -13.13 6.83 3.58
N LEU A 486 -13.59 5.94 4.45
CA LEU A 486 -12.86 5.57 5.67
C LEU A 486 -11.90 4.41 5.36
N GLY A 487 -10.59 4.63 5.56
CA GLY A 487 -9.63 3.54 5.64
C GLY A 487 -9.82 2.73 6.92
N GLY A 488 -9.31 1.49 6.96
CA GLY A 488 -9.58 0.57 8.06
C GLY A 488 -9.22 1.12 9.45
N ASP A 489 -8.13 1.87 9.58
CA ASP A 489 -7.72 2.49 10.86
C ASP A 489 -8.68 3.62 11.28
N LEU A 490 -9.26 4.34 10.30
CA LEU A 490 -10.25 5.40 10.57
C LEU A 490 -11.62 4.82 10.97
N GLN A 491 -11.99 3.64 10.48
CA GLN A 491 -13.17 2.92 10.98
C GLN A 491 -12.98 2.42 12.41
N ASP A 492 -11.80 1.87 12.76
CA ASP A 492 -11.50 1.45 14.14
C ASP A 492 -11.60 2.66 15.11
N ILE A 493 -11.14 3.86 14.70
CA ILE A 493 -11.33 5.12 15.46
C ILE A 493 -12.80 5.56 15.50
N LEU A 494 -13.52 5.56 14.36
CA LEU A 494 -14.93 5.98 14.27
C LEU A 494 -15.80 5.20 15.26
N PHE A 495 -15.60 3.89 15.36
CA PHE A 495 -16.45 3.00 16.15
C PHE A 495 -16.02 2.85 17.61
N GLU A 496 -14.87 3.40 18.02
CA GLU A 496 -14.40 3.37 19.41
C GLU A 496 -15.21 4.30 20.33
N SER A 497 -15.63 5.47 19.83
CA SER A 497 -16.31 6.51 20.63
C SER A 497 -17.53 7.13 19.93
N PHE A 498 -18.13 6.41 18.98
CA PHE A 498 -19.24 6.88 18.16
C PHE A 498 -20.44 7.39 19.00
N PRO A 499 -21.09 8.50 18.63
CA PRO A 499 -22.13 9.15 19.45
C PRO A 499 -23.52 8.53 19.26
N TYR A 500 -23.66 7.21 19.50
CA TYR A 500 -24.92 6.47 19.29
C TYR A 500 -26.12 7.12 20.01
N ASP A 501 -25.92 7.48 21.28
CA ASP A 501 -26.90 8.11 22.20
C ASP A 501 -27.44 9.46 21.70
N LYS A 502 -26.68 10.14 20.83
CA LYS A 502 -27.05 11.46 20.32
C LYS A 502 -27.84 11.41 19.01
N ILE A 503 -27.89 10.26 18.34
CA ILE A 503 -28.50 10.12 17.01
C ILE A 503 -29.55 9.00 16.90
N LEU A 504 -29.44 7.97 17.76
CA LEU A 504 -30.41 6.89 17.91
C LEU A 504 -31.26 7.09 19.17
N LYS A 505 -32.29 6.25 19.32
CA LYS A 505 -33.07 6.06 20.55
C LYS A 505 -33.03 4.57 20.88
N GLU A 506 -33.31 4.19 22.12
CA GLU A 506 -33.48 2.77 22.46
C GLU A 506 -34.68 2.16 21.70
N PRO A 507 -34.61 0.87 21.31
CA PRO A 507 -33.53 -0.11 21.56
C PRO A 507 -32.37 -0.04 20.55
N TYR A 508 -32.46 0.80 19.51
CA TYR A 508 -31.52 0.83 18.39
C TYR A 508 -30.09 1.21 18.81
N GLU A 509 -29.96 2.05 19.84
CA GLU A 509 -28.67 2.46 20.38
C GLU A 509 -27.90 1.27 20.97
N ASN A 510 -28.53 0.54 21.89
CA ASN A 510 -27.96 -0.63 22.53
C ASN A 510 -27.69 -1.76 21.52
N ASP A 511 -28.57 -1.97 20.54
CA ASP A 511 -28.33 -2.90 19.43
C ASP A 511 -27.06 -2.56 18.64
N ALA A 512 -26.89 -1.29 18.25
CA ALA A 512 -25.72 -0.82 17.52
C ALA A 512 -24.42 -0.96 18.33
N ARG A 513 -24.42 -0.52 19.60
CA ARG A 513 -23.27 -0.69 20.51
C ARG A 513 -22.90 -2.17 20.67
N ASN A 514 -23.88 -3.07 20.82
CA ASN A 514 -23.64 -4.50 20.97
C ASN A 514 -23.02 -5.13 19.72
N ILE A 515 -23.56 -4.87 18.54
CA ILE A 515 -23.04 -5.42 17.28
C ILE A 515 -21.57 -5.00 17.07
N VAL A 516 -21.29 -3.70 17.24
CA VAL A 516 -19.93 -3.16 17.12
C VAL A 516 -18.98 -3.80 18.14
N ALA A 517 -19.39 -3.90 19.40
CA ALA A 517 -18.55 -4.47 20.45
C ALA A 517 -18.23 -5.97 20.22
N ARG A 518 -19.18 -6.77 19.69
CA ARG A 518 -18.93 -8.18 19.32
C ARG A 518 -18.01 -8.29 18.11
N PHE A 519 -18.20 -7.45 17.08
CA PHE A 519 -17.32 -7.46 15.90
C PHE A 519 -15.89 -7.02 16.25
N GLN A 520 -15.73 -5.94 17.03
CA GLN A 520 -14.44 -5.54 17.62
C GLN A 520 -13.84 -6.65 18.52
N GLY A 521 -14.66 -7.49 19.15
CA GLY A 521 -14.21 -8.71 19.83
C GLY A 521 -13.50 -9.67 18.87
N ILE A 522 -14.15 -10.03 17.76
CA ILE A 522 -13.60 -10.92 16.71
C ILE A 522 -12.30 -10.34 16.13
N LEU A 523 -12.30 -9.06 15.76
CA LEU A 523 -11.11 -8.37 15.24
C LEU A 523 -9.95 -8.35 16.25
N ARG A 524 -10.22 -8.16 17.55
CA ARG A 524 -9.21 -8.23 18.62
C ARG A 524 -8.67 -9.64 18.85
N VAL A 525 -9.45 -10.69 18.56
CA VAL A 525 -8.98 -12.08 18.62
C VAL A 525 -8.09 -12.42 17.41
N LEU A 526 -8.48 -12.02 16.20
CA LEU A 526 -7.68 -12.19 14.98
C LEU A 526 -6.33 -11.41 15.02
N LYS A 527 -6.27 -10.26 15.69
CA LYS A 527 -5.02 -9.49 15.88
C LYS A 527 -3.98 -10.20 16.79
N LYS A 528 -4.34 -11.23 17.56
CA LYS A 528 -3.41 -12.03 18.41
C LYS A 528 -2.67 -13.09 17.57
N PRO A 529 -1.48 -13.59 17.97
CA PRO A 529 -0.85 -14.74 17.31
C PRO A 529 -1.75 -15.99 17.28
N LYS A 530 -1.59 -16.87 16.28
CA LYS A 530 -2.32 -18.15 16.24
C LYS A 530 -1.96 -19.06 17.43
N GLN A 531 -2.99 -19.51 18.13
CA GLN A 531 -2.92 -20.40 19.30
C GLN A 531 -4.24 -21.17 19.41
N ILE A 532 -4.26 -22.37 20.02
CA ILE A 532 -5.47 -23.21 20.13
C ILE A 532 -6.67 -22.44 20.70
N ARG A 533 -6.44 -21.63 21.75
CA ARG A 533 -7.48 -20.80 22.39
C ARG A 533 -8.08 -19.72 21.48
N ARG A 534 -7.32 -19.18 20.51
CA ARG A 534 -7.82 -18.16 19.56
C ARG A 534 -9.02 -18.70 18.78
N ASN A 535 -8.94 -19.96 18.34
CA ASN A 535 -10.03 -20.58 17.59
C ASN A 535 -11.27 -20.82 18.46
N ILE A 536 -11.09 -21.26 19.71
CA ILE A 536 -12.19 -21.40 20.69
C ILE A 536 -12.88 -20.05 20.94
N ASP A 537 -12.09 -18.99 21.15
CA ASP A 537 -12.61 -17.62 21.32
C ASP A 537 -13.41 -17.16 20.07
N LEU A 538 -12.93 -17.47 18.84
CA LEU A 538 -13.65 -17.17 17.58
C LEU A 538 -14.95 -17.97 17.44
N LYS A 539 -14.94 -19.28 17.72
CA LYS A 539 -16.12 -20.15 17.66
C LYS A 539 -17.24 -19.68 18.59
N LYS A 540 -16.88 -19.12 19.75
CA LYS A 540 -17.84 -18.44 20.64
C LYS A 540 -18.31 -17.09 20.06
N LEU A 541 -17.38 -16.20 19.73
CA LEU A 541 -17.70 -14.82 19.34
C LEU A 541 -18.51 -14.73 18.03
N ARG A 542 -18.31 -15.64 17.07
CA ARG A 542 -19.10 -15.67 15.82
C ARG A 542 -20.60 -15.87 16.09
N VAL A 543 -20.94 -16.73 17.08
CA VAL A 543 -22.32 -17.05 17.44
C VAL A 543 -22.94 -15.89 18.20
N GLU A 544 -22.22 -15.30 19.16
CA GLU A 544 -22.67 -14.09 19.86
C GLU A 544 -22.89 -12.90 18.91
N PHE A 545 -22.01 -12.73 17.91
CA PHE A 545 -22.13 -11.70 16.88
C PHE A 545 -23.36 -11.93 15.99
N LEU A 546 -23.53 -13.14 15.44
CA LEU A 546 -24.64 -13.45 14.53
C LEU A 546 -26.00 -13.50 15.25
N ASP A 547 -26.05 -13.93 16.51
CA ASP A 547 -27.26 -13.85 17.35
C ASP A 547 -27.69 -12.39 17.56
N LYS A 548 -26.74 -11.51 17.90
CA LYS A 548 -27.00 -10.07 18.05
C LYS A 548 -27.34 -9.40 16.72
N TRP A 549 -26.73 -9.83 15.62
CA TRP A 549 -27.06 -9.37 14.27
C TRP A 549 -28.52 -9.68 13.93
N ASN A 550 -28.89 -10.96 14.00
CA ASN A 550 -30.21 -11.46 13.59
C ASN A 550 -31.36 -10.99 14.49
N LYS A 551 -31.08 -10.63 15.75
CA LYS A 551 -32.06 -10.07 16.70
C LYS A 551 -32.10 -8.55 16.73
N SER A 552 -31.14 -7.86 16.11
CA SER A 552 -31.08 -6.40 16.17
C SER A 552 -32.21 -5.76 15.40
N ASN A 553 -32.60 -4.59 15.86
CA ASN A 553 -33.56 -3.73 15.18
C ASN A 553 -32.88 -2.87 14.09
N LEU A 554 -31.60 -3.06 13.77
CA LEU A 554 -30.99 -2.39 12.61
C LEU A 554 -31.57 -2.94 11.29
N ARG A 555 -31.55 -2.17 10.20
CA ARG A 555 -32.12 -2.61 8.91
C ARG A 555 -31.12 -3.49 8.13
N THR A 556 -30.71 -4.59 8.75
CA THR A 556 -29.53 -5.36 8.34
C THR A 556 -29.89 -6.70 7.71
N GLY A 557 -29.70 -6.80 6.39
CA GLY A 557 -29.53 -8.11 5.74
C GLY A 557 -28.21 -8.78 6.17
N VAL A 558 -27.99 -10.01 5.71
CA VAL A 558 -26.71 -10.70 5.91
C VAL A 558 -25.94 -10.67 4.59
N THR A 559 -24.82 -9.92 4.56
CA THR A 559 -23.90 -9.90 3.41
C THR A 559 -23.01 -11.16 3.43
N PRO A 560 -22.37 -11.51 2.29
CA PRO A 560 -21.45 -12.65 2.25
C PRO A 560 -20.30 -12.56 3.28
N TYR A 561 -19.81 -11.36 3.60
CA TYR A 561 -18.80 -11.17 4.67
C TYR A 561 -19.37 -11.47 6.07
N ILE A 562 -20.59 -11.03 6.39
CA ILE A 562 -21.26 -11.31 7.68
C ILE A 562 -21.53 -12.81 7.83
N HIS A 563 -22.05 -13.46 6.78
CA HIS A 563 -22.22 -14.92 6.73
C HIS A 563 -20.88 -15.65 6.97
N SER A 564 -19.80 -15.17 6.36
CA SER A 564 -18.48 -15.80 6.46
C SER A 564 -17.85 -15.61 7.85
N ILE A 565 -18.16 -14.53 8.58
CA ILE A 565 -17.83 -14.43 10.01
C ILE A 565 -18.56 -15.54 10.79
N GLY A 566 -19.86 -15.73 10.53
CA GLY A 566 -20.68 -16.76 11.17
C GLY A 566 -20.26 -18.20 10.88
N ASN A 567 -19.76 -18.49 9.67
CA ASN A 567 -19.58 -19.86 9.18
C ASN A 567 -18.16 -20.26 8.75
N HIS A 568 -17.26 -19.34 8.40
CA HIS A 568 -15.99 -19.68 7.71
C HIS A 568 -14.71 -19.08 8.33
N VAL A 569 -14.77 -17.94 9.03
CA VAL A 569 -13.58 -17.28 9.61
C VAL A 569 -12.82 -18.20 10.57
N PHE A 570 -13.53 -19.00 11.38
CA PHE A 570 -12.88 -19.95 12.28
C PHE A 570 -12.28 -21.16 11.53
N GLU A 571 -12.84 -21.58 10.39
CA GLU A 571 -12.35 -22.70 9.58
C GLU A 571 -11.02 -22.34 8.89
N PHE A 572 -10.92 -21.11 8.37
CA PHE A 572 -9.66 -20.59 7.87
C PHE A 572 -8.63 -20.40 8.99
N ASP A 573 -9.07 -19.98 10.19
CA ASP A 573 -8.21 -19.85 11.37
C ASP A 573 -7.68 -21.21 11.89
N GLU A 574 -8.40 -22.31 11.65
CA GLU A 574 -7.89 -23.67 11.88
C GLU A 574 -6.78 -24.02 10.89
N LYS A 575 -6.97 -23.74 9.60
CA LYS A 575 -6.00 -24.06 8.52
C LYS A 575 -4.74 -23.19 8.56
N VAL A 576 -4.87 -21.87 8.57
CA VAL A 576 -3.78 -20.88 8.43
C VAL A 576 -3.82 -19.85 9.56
N ASP A 577 -2.80 -18.99 9.69
CA ASP A 577 -2.94 -17.80 10.54
C ASP A 577 -3.56 -16.66 9.72
N LEU A 578 -4.87 -16.42 9.89
CA LEU A 578 -5.60 -15.32 9.27
C LEU A 578 -5.01 -13.92 9.52
N LYS A 579 -4.13 -13.75 10.53
CA LYS A 579 -3.44 -12.47 10.77
C LYS A 579 -2.46 -12.12 9.63
N SER A 580 -1.94 -13.14 8.93
CA SER A 580 -1.13 -12.99 7.72
C SER A 580 -1.97 -12.89 6.44
N PHE A 581 -3.30 -12.93 6.53
CA PHE A 581 -4.25 -12.72 5.43
C PHE A 581 -4.94 -11.37 5.64
N ASN A 582 -4.16 -10.31 5.41
CA ASN A 582 -4.59 -8.93 5.48
C ASN A 582 -4.00 -8.14 4.31
N MET A 583 -4.85 -7.69 3.38
CA MET A 583 -4.45 -7.00 2.16
C MET A 583 -3.89 -5.57 2.39
N GLN A 584 -3.78 -5.07 3.62
CA GLN A 584 -3.26 -3.73 3.87
C GLN A 584 -1.83 -3.52 3.35
N GLY A 585 -1.04 -4.59 3.23
CA GLY A 585 0.24 -4.58 2.52
C GLY A 585 0.11 -4.48 1.01
N VAL A 586 -0.84 -5.19 0.42
CA VAL A 586 -1.12 -5.25 -1.03
C VAL A 586 -1.61 -3.90 -1.53
N GLU A 587 -2.59 -3.32 -0.83
CA GLU A 587 -3.07 -1.94 -1.01
C GLU A 587 -1.90 -0.93 -1.07
N LYS A 588 -1.01 -0.97 -0.07
CA LYS A 588 0.17 -0.09 0.01
C LYS A 588 1.24 -0.44 -1.04
N GLY A 589 1.20 -1.65 -1.62
CA GLY A 589 1.99 -2.06 -2.78
C GLY A 589 1.44 -1.48 -4.08
N ASN A 590 0.11 -1.49 -4.26
CA ASN A 590 -0.58 -0.92 -5.42
C ASN A 590 -0.50 0.61 -5.44
N ASP A 591 -0.52 1.23 -4.25
CA ASP A 591 -0.18 2.62 -3.98
C ASP A 591 1.28 2.95 -4.41
N ARG A 592 2.22 2.02 -4.22
CA ARG A 592 3.62 2.13 -4.68
C ARG A 592 3.75 1.92 -6.20
N LEU A 593 3.05 0.94 -6.78
CA LEU A 593 2.98 0.74 -8.24
C LEU A 593 2.49 2.01 -8.95
N SER A 594 1.42 2.63 -8.44
CA SER A 594 0.89 3.89 -8.95
C SER A 594 1.95 5.00 -8.96
N ARG A 595 2.72 5.16 -7.88
CA ARG A 595 3.81 6.13 -7.80
C ARG A 595 4.97 5.80 -8.74
N LEU A 596 5.31 4.52 -8.92
CA LEU A 596 6.36 4.09 -9.86
C LEU A 596 5.98 4.41 -11.32
N TYR A 597 4.72 4.21 -11.70
CA TYR A 597 4.19 4.61 -13.01
C TYR A 597 4.39 6.11 -13.28
N PHE A 598 3.86 6.98 -12.38
CA PHE A 598 3.91 8.43 -12.56
C PHE A 598 5.30 9.05 -12.34
N SER A 599 6.20 8.41 -11.59
CA SER A 599 7.59 8.88 -11.40
C SER A 599 8.56 8.44 -12.50
N SER A 600 8.15 7.51 -13.38
CA SER A 600 8.96 7.10 -14.52
C SER A 600 9.00 8.20 -15.60
N THR A 601 10.18 8.54 -16.11
CA THR A 601 10.32 9.58 -17.15
C THR A 601 10.01 9.08 -18.56
N ASN A 602 9.41 7.90 -18.71
CA ASN A 602 8.94 7.41 -20.01
C ASN A 602 7.76 6.41 -19.86
N PRO A 603 6.61 6.81 -19.29
CA PRO A 603 5.50 5.89 -19.03
C PRO A 603 4.94 5.24 -20.31
N ALA A 604 5.14 5.90 -21.46
CA ALA A 604 4.51 5.53 -22.73
C ALA A 604 5.10 4.27 -23.41
N LYS A 605 6.38 3.93 -23.21
CA LYS A 605 7.05 2.92 -24.07
C LYS A 605 6.90 1.47 -23.64
N LYS A 606 7.02 1.15 -22.34
CA LYS A 606 6.75 -0.20 -21.77
C LYS A 606 6.24 -0.07 -20.32
N PRO A 607 5.01 0.41 -20.10
CA PRO A 607 4.50 0.72 -18.76
C PRO A 607 4.47 -0.50 -17.83
N ILE A 608 4.03 -1.67 -18.32
CA ILE A 608 3.94 -2.90 -17.50
C ILE A 608 5.33 -3.39 -17.06
N LEU A 609 6.35 -3.25 -17.91
CA LEU A 609 7.77 -3.51 -17.59
C LEU A 609 8.41 -2.41 -16.70
N THR A 610 7.69 -1.32 -16.41
CA THR A 610 8.15 -0.21 -15.55
C THR A 610 7.46 -0.27 -14.17
N LEU A 611 6.36 -1.02 -14.08
CA LEU A 611 5.66 -1.37 -12.85
C LEU A 611 6.29 -2.59 -12.15
N MET A 612 6.94 -3.47 -12.92
CA MET A 612 7.62 -4.70 -12.48
C MET A 612 9.13 -4.48 -12.26
#